data_AF-A0A937KXW0-F1
#
_entry.id   AF-A0A937KXW0-F1
#
_cell.length_a   1.000
_cell.length_b   1.000
_cell.length_c   1.000
_cell.angle_alpha   90.00
_cell.angle_beta   90.00
_cell.angle_gamma   90.00
#
_symmetry.space_group_name_H-M   'P 1'
#
loop_
_entity.id
_entity.type
_entity.pdbx_description
1 polymer ?
#
loop_
_entity_poly.entity_id
_entity_poly.type
_entity_poly.pdbx_seq_one_letter_code
_entity_poly.pdbx_strand_id
1 'polypeptide(L)'
;MNISKPSGRAAMQSLRDYPHVLARPLALCFAFEPIDRQFTAATLIELGFTLDTALLTPSESLLAMIRLQWWIDSLQSTATETAPLVQNLRRACEQQPDMRDRLIGVIGCWQDSCHDEQRDSQPGWQALWRLLGETFSVMPDQAAATGSFAMSTDDATASGFADRSNLLALRHMADGVPSHWLYLLACLGAYRRRKNRPDPQPDDSAMLGWHILLWRLGRPPRLG
;
A
#
# COMPACT_ATOMS: atom_id res chain seq x y z
N MET A 1 -14.91 -25.65 14.85
CA MET A 1 -15.09 -24.20 14.66
C MET A 1 -14.87 -23.89 13.19
N ASN A 2 -15.91 -23.41 12.49
CA ASN A 2 -15.77 -22.97 11.11
C ASN A 2 -15.15 -21.57 11.14
N ILE A 3 -13.84 -21.48 10.96
CA ILE A 3 -13.17 -20.18 10.80
C ILE A 3 -13.66 -19.65 9.46
N SER A 4 -14.56 -18.68 9.49
CA SER A 4 -15.03 -17.95 8.31
C SER A 4 -13.81 -17.50 7.52
N LYS A 5 -13.69 -17.99 6.26
CA LYS A 5 -12.58 -17.64 5.36
C LYS A 5 -12.36 -16.13 5.36
N PRO A 6 -11.10 -15.64 5.37
CA PRO A 6 -10.82 -14.22 5.24
C PRO A 6 -11.49 -13.73 3.95
N SER A 7 -12.46 -12.84 4.10
CA SER A 7 -13.12 -12.26 2.94
C SER A 7 -12.21 -11.14 2.44
N GLY A 8 -11.21 -11.47 1.62
CA GLY A 8 -10.39 -10.47 0.92
C GLY A 8 -11.25 -9.44 0.17
N ARG A 9 -12.45 -9.84 -0.25
CA ARG A 9 -13.48 -8.93 -0.78
C ARG A 9 -13.97 -7.90 0.24
N ALA A 10 -14.22 -8.29 1.49
CA ALA A 10 -14.63 -7.37 2.55
C ALA A 10 -13.48 -6.43 2.94
N ALA A 11 -12.25 -6.93 3.05
CA ALA A 11 -11.08 -6.10 3.33
C ALA A 11 -10.84 -5.09 2.19
N MET A 12 -10.93 -5.51 0.93
CA MET A 12 -10.85 -4.60 -0.22
C MET A 12 -11.97 -3.57 -0.25
N GLN A 13 -13.18 -3.94 0.19
CA GLN A 13 -14.28 -2.98 0.30
C GLN A 13 -13.99 -1.95 1.40
N SER A 14 -13.52 -2.39 2.57
CA SER A 14 -13.05 -1.52 3.66
C SER A 14 -12.03 -0.52 3.17
N LEU A 15 -10.98 -0.99 2.46
CA LEU A 15 -9.95 -0.11 1.91
C LEU A 15 -10.53 0.88 0.89
N ARG A 16 -11.48 0.48 0.03
CA ARG A 16 -12.09 1.39 -0.95
C ARG A 16 -12.94 2.48 -0.31
N ASP A 17 -13.57 2.16 0.81
CA ASP A 17 -14.46 3.05 1.55
C ASP A 17 -13.68 3.90 2.58
N TYR A 18 -12.40 3.59 2.82
CA TYR A 18 -11.54 4.35 3.72
C TYR A 18 -11.46 5.82 3.27
N PRO A 19 -11.57 6.81 4.18
CA PRO A 19 -11.70 8.23 3.85
C PRO A 19 -10.35 8.87 3.44
N HIS A 20 -9.68 8.31 2.44
CA HIS A 20 -8.43 8.81 1.90
C HIS A 20 -8.44 8.77 0.36
N VAL A 21 -7.95 9.84 -0.29
CA VAL A 21 -8.04 10.01 -1.75
C VAL A 21 -7.34 8.90 -2.55
N LEU A 22 -6.33 8.26 -1.94
CA LEU A 22 -5.56 7.17 -2.55
C LEU A 22 -6.11 5.79 -2.22
N ALA A 23 -7.04 5.65 -1.27
CA ALA A 23 -7.45 4.34 -0.80
C ALA A 23 -8.11 3.50 -1.91
N ARG A 24 -9.04 4.11 -2.66
CA ARG A 24 -9.70 3.47 -3.81
C ARG A 24 -8.75 3.18 -4.98
N PRO A 25 -7.88 4.11 -5.44
CA PRO A 25 -6.85 3.79 -6.43
C PRO A 25 -5.89 2.68 -6.00
N LEU A 26 -5.45 2.66 -4.75
CA LEU A 26 -4.57 1.60 -4.23
C LEU A 26 -5.29 0.25 -4.21
N ALA A 27 -6.54 0.19 -3.76
CA ALA A 27 -7.34 -1.04 -3.79
C ALA A 27 -7.49 -1.61 -5.22
N LEU A 28 -7.55 -0.75 -6.24
CA LEU A 28 -7.57 -1.19 -7.64
C LEU A 28 -6.25 -1.81 -8.10
N CYS A 29 -5.11 -1.36 -7.57
CA CYS A 29 -3.81 -1.93 -7.92
C CYS A 29 -3.68 -3.40 -7.51
N PHE A 30 -4.40 -3.82 -6.47
CA PHE A 30 -4.39 -5.21 -5.99
C PHE A 30 -5.58 -6.04 -6.47
N ALA A 31 -6.46 -5.49 -7.34
CA ALA A 31 -7.72 -6.16 -7.72
C ALA A 31 -7.55 -7.51 -8.45
N PHE A 32 -6.36 -7.77 -8.99
CA PHE A 32 -6.03 -8.99 -9.74
C PHE A 32 -5.18 -9.98 -8.95
N GLU A 33 -4.78 -9.62 -7.73
CA GLU A 33 -4.09 -10.55 -6.86
C GLU A 33 -5.05 -11.65 -6.34
N PRO A 34 -4.54 -12.82 -5.95
CA PRO A 34 -5.32 -13.83 -5.21
C PRO A 34 -5.99 -13.25 -3.96
N ILE A 35 -7.12 -13.84 -3.54
CA ILE A 35 -7.95 -13.34 -2.42
C ILE A 35 -7.14 -13.14 -1.13
N ASP A 36 -6.19 -14.04 -0.82
CA ASP A 36 -5.35 -13.91 0.37
C ASP A 36 -4.41 -12.71 0.30
N ARG A 37 -3.81 -12.47 -0.88
CA ARG A 37 -2.98 -11.28 -1.10
C ARG A 37 -3.80 -10.00 -1.11
N GLN A 38 -5.04 -10.04 -1.64
CA GLN A 38 -5.96 -8.91 -1.53
C GLN A 38 -6.26 -8.61 -0.06
N PHE A 39 -6.58 -9.63 0.75
CA PHE A 39 -6.83 -9.48 2.17
C PHE A 39 -5.63 -8.82 2.88
N THR A 40 -4.43 -9.34 2.68
CA THR A 40 -3.21 -8.80 3.30
C THR A 40 -2.92 -7.38 2.83
N ALA A 41 -2.94 -7.12 1.51
CA ALA A 41 -2.69 -5.77 0.99
C ALA A 41 -3.68 -4.75 1.54
N ALA A 42 -4.98 -5.06 1.53
CA ALA A 42 -5.99 -4.16 2.04
C ALA A 42 -5.79 -3.85 3.53
N THR A 43 -5.54 -4.89 4.32
CA THR A 43 -5.31 -4.77 5.77
C THR A 43 -4.07 -3.93 6.07
N LEU A 44 -2.95 -4.17 5.37
CA LEU A 44 -1.72 -3.43 5.60
C LEU A 44 -1.84 -1.96 5.16
N ILE A 45 -2.44 -1.69 4.01
CA ILE A 45 -2.60 -0.31 3.53
C ILE A 45 -3.57 0.48 4.44
N GLU A 46 -4.64 -0.15 4.93
CA GLU A 46 -5.56 0.46 5.90
C GLU A 46 -4.83 0.80 7.22
N LEU A 47 -3.95 -0.09 7.70
CA LEU A 47 -3.07 0.21 8.83
C LEU A 47 -2.18 1.41 8.51
N GLY A 48 -1.52 1.44 7.36
CA GLY A 48 -0.68 2.57 6.93
C GLY A 48 -1.42 3.91 7.02
N PHE A 49 -2.63 4.00 6.46
CA PHE A 49 -3.43 5.23 6.57
C PHE A 49 -3.82 5.59 8.00
N THR A 50 -4.07 4.58 8.84
CA THR A 50 -4.45 4.79 10.24
C THR A 50 -3.27 5.33 11.06
N LEU A 51 -2.06 4.79 10.82
CA LEU A 51 -0.83 5.27 11.45
C LEU A 51 -0.47 6.69 10.97
N ASP A 52 -0.64 6.96 9.68
CA ASP A 52 -0.42 8.29 9.09
C ASP A 52 -1.38 9.32 9.72
N THR A 53 -2.65 8.94 9.87
CA THR A 53 -3.65 9.79 10.56
C THR A 53 -3.28 10.02 12.03
N ALA A 54 -2.82 8.98 12.74
CA ALA A 54 -2.41 9.09 14.14
C ALA A 54 -1.19 10.02 14.32
N LEU A 55 -0.23 9.95 13.40
CA LEU A 55 0.97 10.79 13.39
C LEU A 55 0.65 12.26 13.06
N LEU A 56 -0.18 12.50 12.04
CA LEU A 56 -0.52 13.84 11.54
C LEU A 56 -1.59 14.55 12.36
N THR A 57 -2.34 13.84 13.22
CA THR A 57 -3.31 14.47 14.11
C THR A 57 -2.59 15.47 15.02
N PRO A 58 -2.99 16.76 15.02
CA PRO A 58 -2.35 17.78 15.84
C PRO A 58 -2.40 17.41 17.32
N SER A 59 -1.22 17.15 17.90
CA SER A 59 -1.04 16.84 19.32
C SER A 59 0.44 16.95 19.66
N GLU A 60 0.78 16.94 20.95
CA GLU A 60 2.16 16.73 21.38
C GLU A 60 2.70 15.39 20.86
N SER A 61 4.01 15.32 20.60
CA SER A 61 4.67 14.11 20.07
C SER A 61 4.46 12.90 20.97
N LEU A 62 4.42 13.10 22.29
CA LEU A 62 4.13 12.03 23.24
C LEU A 62 2.74 11.41 23.05
N LEU A 63 1.72 12.22 22.76
CA LEU A 63 0.36 11.73 22.50
C LEU A 63 0.28 10.97 21.17
N ALA A 64 0.99 11.43 20.14
CA ALA A 64 1.10 10.69 18.88
C ALA A 64 1.76 9.32 19.11
N MET A 65 2.86 9.30 19.86
CA MET A 65 3.58 8.08 20.24
C MET A 65 2.68 7.09 21.00
N ILE A 66 1.89 7.55 21.97
CA ILE A 66 0.95 6.70 22.73
C ILE A 66 -0.11 6.09 21.80
N ARG A 67 -0.65 6.86 20.84
CA ARG A 67 -1.62 6.33 19.86
C ARG A 67 -1.01 5.25 18.98
N LEU A 68 0.24 5.41 18.56
CA LEU A 68 0.95 4.40 17.77
C LEU A 68 1.30 3.17 18.61
N GLN A 69 1.70 3.37 19.87
CA GLN A 69 2.00 2.28 20.81
C GLN A 69 0.80 1.37 21.05
N TRP A 70 -0.42 1.93 21.09
CA TRP A 70 -1.64 1.14 21.21
C TRP A 70 -1.78 0.07 20.12
N TRP A 71 -1.29 0.31 18.90
CA TRP A 71 -1.31 -0.68 17.82
C TRP A 71 -0.37 -1.85 18.11
N ILE A 72 0.83 -1.58 18.63
CA ILE A 72 1.78 -2.63 19.05
C ILE A 72 1.16 -3.46 20.17
N ASP A 73 0.62 -2.81 21.19
CA ASP A 73 -0.01 -3.47 22.34
C ASP A 73 -1.20 -4.34 21.89
N SER A 74 -1.99 -3.85 20.91
CA SER A 74 -3.13 -4.58 20.33
C SER A 74 -2.72 -5.84 19.54
N LEU A 75 -1.58 -5.79 18.85
CA LEU A 75 -1.02 -6.94 18.12
C LEU A 75 -0.42 -7.99 19.05
N GLN A 76 0.06 -7.58 20.23
CA GLN A 76 0.62 -8.46 21.25
C GLN A 76 -0.44 -9.02 22.21
N SER A 77 -1.55 -8.30 22.38
CA SER A 77 -2.65 -8.70 23.26
C SER A 77 -3.43 -9.91 22.72
N THR A 78 -3.91 -10.74 23.63
CA THR A 78 -4.82 -11.87 23.36
C THR A 78 -6.30 -11.52 23.59
N ALA A 79 -6.60 -10.27 23.99
CA ALA A 79 -7.96 -9.83 24.32
C ALA A 79 -8.90 -9.86 23.10
N THR A 80 -10.14 -10.31 23.29
CA THR A 80 -11.09 -10.63 22.22
C THR A 80 -11.84 -9.41 21.68
N GLU A 81 -11.95 -8.34 22.46
CA GLU A 81 -12.64 -7.10 22.08
C GLU A 81 -11.66 -6.14 21.40
N THR A 82 -11.59 -6.22 20.07
CA THR A 82 -10.71 -5.34 19.28
C THR A 82 -11.37 -4.89 17.99
N ALA A 83 -10.98 -3.70 17.54
CA ALA A 83 -11.45 -3.07 16.31
C ALA A 83 -11.31 -4.02 15.09
N PRO A 84 -12.15 -3.89 14.05
CA PRO A 84 -12.12 -4.77 12.88
C PRO A 84 -10.74 -4.92 12.23
N LEU A 85 -9.98 -3.82 12.13
CA LEU A 85 -8.64 -3.82 11.57
C LEU A 85 -7.65 -4.67 12.39
N VAL A 86 -7.73 -4.60 13.73
CA VAL A 86 -6.89 -5.42 14.63
C VAL A 86 -7.18 -6.91 14.43
N GLN A 87 -8.45 -7.28 14.26
CA GLN A 87 -8.82 -8.67 13.95
C GLN A 87 -8.24 -9.13 12.61
N ASN A 88 -8.25 -8.26 11.60
CA ASN A 88 -7.65 -8.58 10.30
C ASN A 88 -6.13 -8.73 10.39
N LEU A 89 -5.46 -7.84 11.13
CA LEU A 89 -4.01 -7.93 11.36
C LEU A 89 -3.63 -9.22 12.10
N ARG A 90 -4.40 -9.61 13.12
CA ARG A 90 -4.17 -10.88 13.83
C ARG A 90 -4.31 -12.09 12.92
N ARG A 91 -5.34 -12.11 12.05
CA ARG A 91 -5.49 -13.16 11.03
C ARG A 91 -4.31 -13.18 10.06
N ALA A 92 -3.79 -12.02 9.65
CA ALA A 92 -2.59 -11.95 8.81
C ALA A 92 -1.36 -12.52 9.54
N CYS A 93 -1.22 -12.25 10.85
CA CYS A 93 -0.17 -12.84 11.68
C CYS A 93 -0.31 -14.36 11.86
N GLU A 94 -1.53 -14.89 11.94
CA GLU A 94 -1.77 -16.35 12.02
C GLU A 94 -1.36 -17.07 10.72
N GLN A 95 -1.43 -16.38 9.58
CA GLN A 95 -1.05 -16.93 8.27
C GLN A 95 0.47 -16.97 8.06
N GLN A 96 1.25 -16.18 8.80
CA GLN A 96 2.70 -16.02 8.62
C GLN A 96 3.43 -15.84 9.96
N PRO A 97 4.29 -16.78 10.38
CA PRO A 97 4.90 -16.80 11.73
C PRO A 97 5.59 -15.49 12.15
N ASP A 98 6.27 -14.83 11.22
CA ASP A 98 7.09 -13.63 11.50
C ASP A 98 6.39 -12.30 11.16
N MET A 99 5.14 -12.35 10.70
CA MET A 99 4.40 -11.15 10.27
C MET A 99 4.18 -10.18 11.44
N ARG A 100 3.98 -10.68 12.66
CA ARG A 100 3.79 -9.82 13.84
C ARG A 100 5.01 -8.94 14.10
N ASP A 101 6.20 -9.53 14.15
CA ASP A 101 7.43 -8.80 14.46
C ASP A 101 7.77 -7.81 13.34
N ARG A 102 7.52 -8.20 12.08
CA ARG A 102 7.66 -7.31 10.92
C ARG A 102 6.69 -6.13 10.99
N LEU A 103 5.44 -6.34 11.40
CA LEU A 103 4.46 -5.26 11.61
C LEU A 103 4.87 -4.32 12.74
N ILE A 104 5.40 -4.84 13.84
CA ILE A 104 5.92 -4.02 14.93
C ILE A 104 7.08 -3.15 14.42
N GLY A 105 8.00 -3.72 13.63
CA GLY A 105 9.06 -2.95 13.00
C GLY A 105 8.54 -1.85 12.07
N VAL A 106 7.51 -2.15 11.26
CA VAL A 106 6.85 -1.16 10.41
C VAL A 106 6.20 -0.03 11.22
N ILE A 107 5.48 -0.34 12.31
CA ILE A 107 4.90 0.67 13.21
C ILE A 107 5.99 1.51 13.88
N GLY A 108 7.12 0.89 14.23
CA GLY A 108 8.30 1.56 14.77
C GLY A 108 8.79 2.70 13.88
N CYS A 109 8.76 2.53 12.55
CA CYS A 109 9.12 3.62 11.63
C CYS A 109 8.20 4.85 11.74
N TRP A 110 6.90 4.68 12.05
CA TRP A 110 6.01 5.81 12.34
C TRP A 110 6.26 6.41 13.74
N GLN A 111 6.68 5.59 14.71
CA GLN A 111 7.04 6.06 16.04
C GLN A 111 8.30 6.93 16.00
N ASP A 112 9.30 6.54 15.22
CA ASP A 112 10.52 7.33 15.00
C ASP A 112 10.17 8.72 14.43
N SER A 113 9.24 8.79 13.48
CA SER A 113 8.74 10.03 12.89
C SER A 113 7.98 10.94 13.85
N CYS A 114 7.57 10.48 15.05
CA CYS A 114 6.92 11.37 16.04
C CYS A 114 7.87 12.46 16.57
N HIS A 115 9.18 12.21 16.52
CA HIS A 115 10.22 13.11 17.00
C HIS A 115 10.74 14.05 15.92
N ASP A 116 10.36 13.82 14.66
CA ASP A 116 10.64 14.72 13.55
C ASP A 116 9.69 15.93 13.59
N GLU A 117 10.22 17.13 13.42
CA GLU A 117 9.46 18.37 13.34
C GLU A 117 8.45 18.35 12.19
N GLN A 118 8.82 17.70 11.07
CA GLN A 118 7.95 17.57 9.90
C GLN A 118 6.96 16.41 10.01
N ARG A 119 7.19 15.51 10.98
CA ARG A 119 6.45 14.25 11.13
C ARG A 119 6.36 13.48 9.82
N ASP A 120 7.49 13.32 9.13
CA ASP A 120 7.54 12.66 7.83
C ASP A 120 7.16 11.18 7.96
N SER A 121 6.04 10.77 7.36
CA SER A 121 5.58 9.38 7.34
C SER A 121 6.19 8.54 6.22
N GLN A 122 7.00 9.15 5.35
CA GLN A 122 7.62 8.46 4.22
C GLN A 122 8.45 7.22 4.63
N PRO A 123 9.26 7.23 5.70
CA PRO A 123 9.98 6.03 6.15
C PRO A 123 9.04 4.88 6.52
N GLY A 124 7.93 5.19 7.20
CA GLY A 124 6.89 4.22 7.53
C GLY A 124 6.26 3.61 6.29
N TRP A 125 5.84 4.45 5.34
CA TRP A 125 5.29 3.97 4.07
C TRP A 125 6.27 3.10 3.31
N GLN A 126 7.56 3.47 3.25
CA GLN A 126 8.60 2.64 2.64
C GLN A 126 8.69 1.26 3.30
N ALA A 127 8.73 1.19 4.63
CA ALA A 127 8.79 -0.08 5.36
C ALA A 127 7.57 -0.97 5.08
N LEU A 128 6.36 -0.38 5.01
CA LEU A 128 5.13 -1.07 4.69
C LEU A 128 5.15 -1.67 3.27
N TRP A 129 5.65 -0.92 2.29
CA TRP A 129 5.81 -1.41 0.92
C TRP A 129 6.85 -2.53 0.81
N ARG A 130 7.97 -2.46 1.55
CA ARG A 130 8.94 -3.56 1.66
C ARG A 130 8.28 -4.82 2.22
N LEU A 131 7.52 -4.68 3.30
CA LEU A 131 6.76 -5.76 3.93
C LEU A 131 5.82 -6.44 2.93
N LEU A 132 5.06 -5.67 2.13
CA LEU A 132 4.24 -6.21 1.06
C LEU A 132 5.06 -6.93 -0.01
N GLY A 133 6.22 -6.38 -0.37
CA GLY A 133 7.14 -6.98 -1.34
C GLY A 133 7.60 -8.36 -0.90
N GLU A 134 8.17 -8.45 0.29
CA GLU A 134 8.59 -9.69 0.94
C GLU A 134 7.43 -10.70 1.06
N THR A 135 6.25 -10.23 1.47
CA THR A 135 5.06 -11.07 1.67
C THR A 135 4.54 -11.68 0.37
N PHE A 136 4.66 -10.97 -0.75
CA PHE A 136 4.23 -11.42 -2.07
C PHE A 136 5.35 -12.03 -2.91
N SER A 137 6.51 -12.27 -2.30
CA SER A 137 7.70 -12.84 -2.94
C SER A 137 8.16 -12.02 -4.15
N VAL A 138 8.15 -10.69 -4.02
CA VAL A 138 8.76 -9.75 -4.97
C VAL A 138 9.90 -8.99 -4.29
N MET A 139 10.77 -8.37 -5.09
CA MET A 139 11.93 -7.64 -4.56
C MET A 139 11.49 -6.50 -3.62
N PRO A 140 11.87 -6.51 -2.33
CA PRO A 140 11.36 -5.56 -1.34
C PRO A 140 11.71 -4.11 -1.65
N ASP A 141 12.94 -3.87 -2.13
CA ASP A 141 13.40 -2.54 -2.53
C ASP A 141 12.61 -2.00 -3.72
N GLN A 142 12.25 -2.87 -4.67
CA GLN A 142 11.45 -2.50 -5.83
C GLN A 142 10.01 -2.17 -5.42
N ALA A 143 9.42 -2.93 -4.49
CA ALA A 143 8.12 -2.63 -3.93
C ALA A 143 8.12 -1.27 -3.21
N ALA A 144 9.15 -1.00 -2.40
CA ALA A 144 9.33 0.26 -1.70
C ALA A 144 9.47 1.47 -2.63
N ALA A 145 10.30 1.33 -3.66
CA ALA A 145 10.51 2.37 -4.66
C ALA A 145 9.21 2.64 -5.45
N THR A 146 8.51 1.58 -5.86
CA THR A 146 7.27 1.69 -6.64
C THR A 146 6.13 2.28 -5.81
N GLY A 147 5.99 1.86 -4.55
CA GLY A 147 5.01 2.39 -3.61
C GLY A 147 5.27 3.87 -3.28
N SER A 148 6.52 4.23 -2.98
CA SER A 148 6.92 5.64 -2.79
C SER A 148 6.63 6.48 -4.03
N PHE A 149 6.94 5.96 -5.22
CA PHE A 149 6.61 6.60 -6.47
C PHE A 149 5.09 6.78 -6.66
N ALA A 150 4.28 5.79 -6.27
CA ALA A 150 2.82 5.87 -6.36
C ALA A 150 2.21 6.87 -5.36
N MET A 151 2.81 7.02 -4.19
CA MET A 151 2.35 7.87 -3.08
C MET A 151 2.79 9.34 -3.24
N SER A 152 3.99 9.58 -3.80
CA SER A 152 4.55 10.92 -3.99
C SER A 152 4.01 11.62 -5.25
N THR A 153 3.92 12.94 -5.17
CA THR A 153 3.68 13.83 -6.32
C THR A 153 4.96 14.50 -6.83
N ASP A 154 6.11 14.28 -6.18
CA ASP A 154 7.38 14.89 -6.56
C ASP A 154 7.96 14.21 -7.80
N ASP A 155 8.49 15.05 -8.71
CA ASP A 155 9.14 14.58 -9.93
C ASP A 155 10.51 13.93 -9.65
N ALA A 156 11.18 14.26 -8.53
CA ALA A 156 12.48 13.69 -8.16
C ALA A 156 12.43 12.17 -7.95
N THR A 157 11.30 11.64 -7.47
CA THR A 157 11.09 10.20 -7.29
C THR A 157 10.77 9.45 -8.59
N ALA A 158 10.64 10.17 -9.72
CA ALA A 158 10.17 9.61 -10.99
C ALA A 158 11.28 9.07 -11.92
N SER A 159 12.55 9.34 -11.65
CA SER A 159 13.66 9.08 -12.58
C SER A 159 13.77 7.61 -13.04
N GLY A 160 13.41 6.64 -12.18
CA GLY A 160 13.41 5.21 -12.52
C GLY A 160 12.14 4.70 -13.22
N PHE A 161 10.99 5.36 -13.03
CA PHE A 161 9.68 4.91 -13.50
C PHE A 161 9.10 5.74 -14.66
N ALA A 162 9.86 6.74 -15.14
CA ALA A 162 9.52 7.54 -16.31
C ALA A 162 9.72 6.78 -17.64
N ASP A 163 10.62 5.80 -17.67
CA ASP A 163 10.86 4.98 -18.87
C ASP A 163 9.83 3.85 -18.99
N ARG A 164 9.17 3.78 -20.14
CA ARG A 164 8.21 2.74 -20.53
C ARG A 164 8.83 1.34 -20.44
N SER A 165 10.11 1.21 -20.73
CA SER A 165 10.84 -0.06 -20.69
C SER A 165 10.89 -0.61 -19.26
N ASN A 166 11.18 0.25 -18.29
CA ASN A 166 11.21 -0.08 -16.87
C ASN A 166 9.81 -0.42 -16.33
N LEU A 167 8.77 0.30 -16.78
CA LEU A 167 7.39 -0.02 -16.43
C LEU A 167 6.96 -1.39 -16.95
N LEU A 168 7.33 -1.74 -18.19
CA LEU A 168 7.00 -3.04 -18.77
C LEU A 168 7.82 -4.19 -18.15
N ALA A 169 9.02 -3.91 -17.65
CA ALA A 169 9.82 -4.87 -16.90
C ALA A 169 9.12 -5.31 -15.60
N LEU A 170 8.38 -4.41 -14.93
CA LEU A 170 7.58 -4.75 -13.74
C LEU A 170 6.48 -5.80 -14.01
N ARG A 171 6.05 -5.95 -15.27
CA ARG A 171 5.08 -6.98 -15.67
C ARG A 171 5.68 -8.38 -15.67
N HIS A 172 6.99 -8.49 -15.89
CA HIS A 172 7.71 -9.76 -16.06
C HIS A 172 8.80 -9.85 -14.98
N MET A 173 8.42 -10.21 -13.76
CA MET A 173 9.40 -10.51 -12.73
C MET A 173 10.10 -11.83 -13.06
N ALA A 174 11.41 -11.90 -12.76
CA ALA A 174 12.38 -12.90 -13.23
C ALA A 174 11.99 -14.37 -12.99
N ASP A 175 11.09 -14.65 -12.04
CA ASP A 175 10.68 -16.01 -11.66
C ASP A 175 9.33 -16.44 -12.27
N GLY A 176 8.80 -15.70 -13.24
CA GLY A 176 7.55 -16.05 -13.94
C GLY A 176 6.27 -15.86 -13.11
N VAL A 177 6.37 -15.39 -11.86
CA VAL A 177 5.22 -14.98 -11.04
C VAL A 177 4.84 -13.56 -11.40
N PRO A 178 3.66 -13.34 -12.01
CA PRO A 178 3.37 -12.04 -12.57
C PRO A 178 2.93 -11.06 -11.47
N SER A 179 3.60 -9.90 -11.39
CA SER A 179 3.49 -8.93 -10.30
C SER A 179 2.64 -7.72 -10.71
N HIS A 180 1.38 -7.98 -11.03
CA HIS A 180 0.48 -6.98 -11.63
C HIS A 180 0.28 -5.75 -10.76
N TRP A 181 0.30 -5.93 -9.44
CA TRP A 181 0.12 -4.84 -8.51
C TRP A 181 1.25 -3.80 -8.55
N LEU A 182 2.51 -4.20 -8.71
CA LEU A 182 3.65 -3.27 -8.85
C LEU A 182 3.50 -2.44 -10.12
N TYR A 183 3.15 -3.09 -11.22
CA TYR A 183 2.89 -2.40 -12.47
C TYR A 183 1.76 -1.37 -12.33
N LEU A 184 0.64 -1.76 -11.71
CA LEU A 184 -0.51 -0.88 -11.50
C LEU A 184 -0.20 0.28 -10.55
N LEU A 185 0.61 0.07 -9.51
CA LEU A 185 1.10 1.14 -8.64
C LEU A 185 1.97 2.12 -9.43
N ALA A 186 2.86 1.63 -10.28
CA ALA A 186 3.68 2.49 -11.14
C ALA A 186 2.80 3.29 -12.12
N CYS A 187 1.79 2.66 -12.74
CA CYS A 187 0.81 3.37 -13.56
C CYS A 187 0.05 4.44 -12.77
N LEU A 188 -0.35 4.16 -11.53
CA LEU A 188 -0.99 5.14 -10.64
C LEU A 188 -0.07 6.34 -10.35
N GLY A 189 1.20 6.10 -10.03
CA GLY A 189 2.18 7.15 -9.79
C GLY A 189 2.42 8.03 -11.02
N ALA A 190 2.55 7.42 -12.20
CA ALA A 190 2.69 8.14 -13.46
C ALA A 190 1.45 8.99 -13.77
N TYR A 191 0.26 8.42 -13.58
CA TYR A 191 -1.02 9.10 -13.76
C TYR A 191 -1.15 10.34 -12.87
N ARG A 192 -0.85 10.21 -11.57
CA ARG A 192 -0.95 11.31 -10.61
C ARG A 192 -0.04 12.49 -10.95
N ARG A 193 1.19 12.22 -11.41
CA ARG A 193 2.12 13.28 -11.84
C ARG A 193 1.66 13.97 -13.11
N ARG A 194 1.16 13.23 -14.10
CA ARG A 194 0.59 13.84 -15.33
C ARG A 194 -0.58 14.76 -15.01
N LYS A 195 -1.48 14.35 -14.11
CA LYS A 195 -2.60 15.17 -13.66
C LYS A 195 -2.16 16.49 -13.00
N ASN A 196 -1.02 16.48 -12.31
CA ASN A 196 -0.49 17.64 -11.60
C ASN A 196 0.39 18.56 -12.47
N ARG A 197 0.54 18.28 -13.79
CA ARG A 197 1.27 19.16 -14.69
C ARG A 197 0.47 20.46 -14.95
N PRO A 198 1.16 21.59 -15.12
CA PRO A 198 0.52 22.90 -15.35
C PRO A 198 -0.29 22.98 -16.65
N ASP A 199 -0.06 22.07 -17.62
CA ASP A 199 -0.85 21.94 -18.84
C ASP A 199 -1.43 20.52 -18.93
N PRO A 200 -2.58 20.24 -18.29
CA PRO A 200 -3.21 18.94 -18.33
C PRO A 200 -3.77 18.67 -19.72
N GLN A 201 -3.08 17.86 -20.52
CA GLN A 201 -3.61 17.40 -21.80
C GLN A 201 -4.97 16.68 -21.59
N PRO A 202 -5.99 16.98 -22.41
CA PRO A 202 -7.39 16.64 -22.11
C PRO A 202 -7.76 15.14 -22.21
N ASP A 203 -6.84 14.22 -22.50
CA ASP A 203 -7.18 12.82 -22.82
C ASP A 203 -6.78 11.72 -21.80
N ASP A 204 -6.02 12.05 -20.75
CA ASP A 204 -5.42 11.00 -19.89
C ASP A 204 -6.26 10.60 -18.66
N SER A 205 -7.28 11.37 -18.29
CA SER A 205 -8.07 11.16 -17.06
C SER A 205 -9.01 9.94 -17.12
N ALA A 206 -9.46 9.56 -18.32
CA ALA A 206 -10.34 8.41 -18.53
C ALA A 206 -9.58 7.07 -18.48
N MET A 207 -8.25 7.09 -18.50
CA MET A 207 -7.45 5.96 -18.93
C MET A 207 -7.10 4.96 -17.81
N LEU A 208 -7.08 5.30 -16.52
CA LEU A 208 -6.67 4.32 -15.47
C LEU A 208 -7.59 3.08 -15.42
N GLY A 209 -8.91 3.29 -15.46
CA GLY A 209 -9.90 2.20 -15.52
C GLY A 209 -9.80 1.40 -16.81
N TRP A 210 -9.51 2.05 -17.95
CA TRP A 210 -9.28 1.40 -19.23
C TRP A 210 -7.93 0.66 -19.30
N HIS A 211 -6.88 1.14 -18.64
CA HIS A 211 -5.58 0.48 -18.54
C HIS A 211 -5.70 -0.81 -17.71
N ILE A 212 -6.46 -0.75 -16.60
CA ILE A 212 -6.84 -1.90 -15.77
C ILE A 212 -7.69 -2.92 -16.57
N LEU A 213 -8.63 -2.45 -17.40
CA LEU A 213 -9.46 -3.30 -18.28
C LEU A 213 -8.69 -3.90 -19.48
N LEU A 214 -7.82 -3.13 -20.13
CA LEU A 214 -6.96 -3.58 -21.23
C LEU A 214 -5.95 -4.62 -20.76
N TRP A 215 -5.50 -4.50 -19.51
CA TRP A 215 -4.65 -5.48 -18.85
C TRP A 215 -5.37 -6.84 -18.67
N ARG A 216 -6.66 -6.87 -18.29
CA ARG A 216 -7.48 -8.10 -18.27
C ARG A 216 -7.61 -8.77 -19.65
N LEU A 217 -7.48 -7.99 -20.72
CA LEU A 217 -7.55 -8.43 -22.11
C LEU A 217 -6.17 -8.71 -22.74
N GLY A 218 -5.09 -8.69 -21.94
CA GLY A 218 -3.73 -9.00 -22.38
C GLY A 218 -3.05 -7.92 -23.23
N ARG A 219 -3.65 -6.74 -23.38
CA ARG A 219 -3.11 -5.65 -24.21
C ARG A 219 -2.35 -4.65 -23.34
N PRO A 220 -1.08 -4.32 -23.66
CA PRO A 220 -0.37 -3.26 -22.95
C PRO A 220 -1.08 -1.93 -23.21
N PRO A 221 -1.13 -1.03 -22.24
CA PRO A 221 -1.69 0.28 -22.47
C PRO A 221 -0.90 1.03 -23.53
N ARG A 222 -1.64 1.71 -24.41
CA ARG A 222 -1.07 2.63 -25.39
C ARG A 222 -0.71 3.90 -24.64
N LEU A 223 0.50 3.94 -24.10
CA LEU A 223 1.17 5.19 -23.76
C LEU A 223 1.48 5.87 -25.10
N GLY A 224 0.55 6.73 -25.52
CA GLY A 224 0.78 7.75 -26.55
C GLY A 224 1.54 8.92 -25.94
#